data_AF-A0A6P0NAX9-F1
#
_entry.id   AF-A0A6P0NAX9-F1
#
_cell.length_a   1.000
_cell.length_b   1.000
_cell.length_c   1.000
_cell.angle_alpha   90.00
_cell.angle_beta   90.00
_cell.angle_gamma   90.00
#
_symmetry.space_group_name_H-M   'P 1'
#
loop_
_entity.id
_entity.type
_entity.pdbx_description
1 polymer ?
#
loop_
_entity_poly.entity_id
_entity_poly.type
_entity_poly.pdbx_seq_one_letter_code
_entity_poly.pdbx_strand_id
1 'polypeptide(L)' 'MSSSLNIQLTDKLRRYVDMRASDDDVYATPSEYIRDLIRRDMEDYLIVSEIIQGLREIRNQEFVPESIIDILEEDNQDCG' A
#
# COMPACT_ATOMS: atom_id res chain seq x y z
N MET A 1 6.22 -16.74 9.61
CA MET A 1 7.69 -16.73 9.74
C MET A 1 8.15 -15.31 9.48
N SER A 2 8.70 -14.59 10.46
CA SER A 2 9.35 -13.30 10.21
C SER A 2 10.81 -13.55 9.82
N SER A 3 11.23 -13.05 8.67
CA SER A 3 12.64 -12.99 8.27
C SER A 3 13.25 -11.68 8.79
N SER A 4 14.50 -11.72 9.22
CA SER A 4 15.25 -10.51 9.57
C SER A 4 15.83 -9.87 8.32
N LEU A 5 15.79 -8.54 8.27
CA LEU A 5 16.38 -7.73 7.22
C LEU A 5 17.40 -6.79 7.85
N ASN A 6 18.65 -6.84 7.39
CA ASN A 6 19.70 -5.92 7.81
C ASN A 6 19.88 -4.85 6.73
N ILE A 7 19.72 -3.58 7.12
CA ILE A 7 19.82 -2.44 6.20
C ILE A 7 20.82 -1.45 6.77
N GLN A 8 21.74 -0.99 5.92
CA GLN A 8 22.61 0.14 6.24
C GLN A 8 21.91 1.45 5.84
N LEU A 9 21.77 2.36 6.79
CA LEU A 9 21.19 3.68 6.59
C LEU A 9 22.29 4.73 6.69
N THR A 10 22.15 5.81 5.92
CA THR A 10 22.95 7.01 6.17
C THR A 10 22.55 7.63 7.52
N ASP A 11 23.45 8.39 8.14
CA ASP A 11 23.16 9.07 9.41
C ASP A 11 21.89 9.92 9.37
N LYS A 12 21.64 10.56 8.22
CA LYS A 12 20.43 11.38 8.00
C LYS A 12 19.17 10.53 8.06
N LEU A 13 19.14 9.39 7.37
CA LEU A 13 17.99 8.49 7.37
C LEU A 13 17.79 7.85 8.74
N ARG A 14 18.87 7.45 9.41
CA ARG A 14 18.79 6.87 10.75
C ARG A 14 18.19 7.85 11.76
N ARG A 15 18.68 9.10 11.79
CA ARG A 15 18.10 10.15 12.66
C ARG A 15 16.62 10.39 12.39
N TYR A 16 16.21 10.37 11.13
CA TYR A 16 14.81 10.54 10.77
C TYR A 16 13.94 9.38 11.27
N VAL A 17 14.42 8.14 11.11
CA VAL A 17 13.74 6.94 11.65
C VAL A 17 13.67 6.98 13.17
N ASP A 18 14.76 7.34 13.85
CA ASP A 18 14.81 7.43 15.31
C ASP A 18 13.85 8.51 15.85
N MET A 19 13.76 9.66 15.16
CA MET A 19 12.79 10.72 15.48
C MET A 19 11.34 10.24 15.35
N ARG A 20 11.05 9.44 14.31
CA ARG A 20 9.72 8.86 14.07
C ARG A 20 9.34 7.75 15.05
N ALA A 21 10.33 7.18 15.73
CA ALA A 21 10.18 6.08 16.67
C ALA A 21 10.57 6.50 18.09
N SER A 22 10.19 7.71 18.48
CA SER A 22 10.44 8.26 19.81
C SER A 22 9.20 8.09 20.70
N ASP A 23 9.39 8.16 22.02
CA ASP A 23 8.33 7.92 23.02
C ASP A 23 7.13 8.88 22.89
N ASP A 24 7.32 10.03 22.22
CA ASP A 24 6.27 11.03 21.94
C ASP A 24 5.64 10.89 20.53
N ASP A 25 6.07 9.92 19.71
CA ASP A 25 5.59 9.72 18.33
C ASP A 25 4.79 8.40 18.20
N VAL A 26 4.21 8.18 17.02
CA VAL A 26 3.24 7.11 16.72
C VAL A 26 3.83 5.69 16.85
N TYR A 27 5.15 5.55 16.74
CA TYR A 27 5.81 4.23 16.71
C TYR A 27 6.73 4.03 17.90
N ALA A 28 6.67 2.85 18.51
CA ALA A 28 7.51 2.53 19.67
C ALA A 28 8.93 2.09 19.29
N THR A 29 9.14 1.63 18.04
CA THR A 29 10.47 1.18 17.58
C THR A 29 10.76 1.55 16.14
N PRO A 30 12.03 1.80 15.77
CA PRO A 30 12.46 1.99 14.38
C PRO A 30 11.98 0.89 13.43
N SER A 31 12.03 -0.36 13.88
CA SER A 31 11.61 -1.53 13.10
C SER A 31 10.11 -1.54 12.80
N GLU A 32 9.29 -0.97 13.67
CA GLU A 32 7.86 -0.82 13.46
C GLU A 32 7.57 0.26 12.43
N TYR A 33 8.21 1.43 12.58
CA TYR A 33 8.12 2.51 11.61
C TYR A 33 8.52 2.05 10.20
N ILE A 34 9.65 1.34 10.07
CA ILE A 34 10.13 0.82 8.78
C ILE A 34 9.13 -0.20 8.19
N ARG A 35 8.59 -1.11 9.01
CA ARG A 35 7.58 -2.07 8.53
C ARG A 35 6.33 -1.40 8.01
N ASP A 36 5.87 -0.36 8.69
CA ASP A 36 4.69 0.39 8.26
C ASP A 36 4.97 1.23 7.00
N LEU A 37 6.16 1.83 6.92
CA LEU A 37 6.61 2.55 5.73
C LEU A 37 6.63 1.64 4.50
N ILE A 38 7.15 0.42 4.62
CA ILE A 38 7.15 -0.56 3.53
C ILE A 38 5.72 -0.95 3.13
N ARG A 39 4.81 -1.12 4.10
CA ARG A 39 3.42 -1.46 3.79
C ARG A 39 2.73 -0.37 2.98
N ARG A 40 2.92 0.90 3.35
CA ARG A 40 2.38 2.05 2.62
C ARG A 40 2.97 2.15 1.21
N ASP A 41 4.28 1.97 1.08
CA ASP A 41 4.96 1.94 -0.22
C ASP A 41 4.40 0.84 -1.15
N MET A 42 4.11 -0.34 -0.59
CA MET A 42 3.46 -1.43 -1.33
C MET A 42 2.03 -1.07 -1.75
N GLU A 43 1.23 -0.48 -0.87
CA GLU A 43 -0.15 -0.06 -1.17
C GLU A 43 -0.16 1.02 -2.26
N ASP A 44 0.70 2.04 -2.15
CA ASP A 44 0.83 3.10 -3.14
C ASP A 44 1.26 2.54 -4.50
N TYR A 45 2.22 1.62 -4.52
CA TYR A 45 2.65 0.95 -5.74
C TYR A 45 1.50 0.19 -6.42
N LEU A 46 0.71 -0.56 -5.64
CA LEU A 46 -0.44 -1.31 -6.15
C LEU A 46 -1.50 -0.38 -6.74
N ILE A 47 -1.87 0.69 -6.04
CA ILE A 47 -2.84 1.67 -6.53
C ILE A 47 -2.37 2.26 -7.86
N VAL A 48 -1.12 2.71 -7.93
CA VAL A 48 -0.57 3.29 -9.15
C VAL A 48 -0.52 2.26 -10.29
N SER A 49 -0.15 1.01 -10.01
CA SER A 49 -0.10 -0.03 -11.03
C SER A 49 -1.49 -0.36 -11.58
N GLU A 50 -2.51 -0.45 -10.73
CA GLU A 50 -3.89 -0.72 -11.15
C GLU A 50 -4.46 0.44 -11.98
N ILE A 51 -4.19 1.69 -11.59
CA ILE A 51 -4.60 2.86 -12.39
C ILE A 51 -3.94 2.83 -13.77
N ILE A 52 -2.64 2.56 -13.84
CA ILE A 52 -1.92 2.47 -15.13
C ILE A 52 -2.48 1.33 -15.97
N GLN A 53 -2.78 0.19 -15.35
CA GLN A 53 -3.36 -0.96 -16.04
C GLN A 53 -4.74 -0.63 -16.62
N GLY A 54 -5.65 -0.06 -15.82
CA GLY A 54 -6.96 0.39 -16.30
C GLY A 54 -6.87 1.43 -17.42
N LEU A 55 -5.92 2.37 -17.36
CA LEU A 55 -5.69 3.32 -18.46
C LEU A 55 -5.21 2.64 -19.75
N ARG A 56 -4.43 1.56 -19.66
CA ARG A 56 -4.00 0.77 -20.83
C ARG A 56 -5.16 0.01 -21.44
N GLU A 57 -6.00 -0.59 -20.61
CA GLU A 57 -7.21 -1.31 -21.02
C GLU A 57 -8.19 -0.39 -21.75
N ILE A 58 -8.44 0.82 -21.20
CA ILE A 58 -9.25 1.86 -21.86
C ILE A 58 -8.68 2.18 -23.25
N ARG A 59 -7.37 2.38 -23.35
CA ARG A 59 -6.70 2.69 -24.63
C ARG A 59 -6.85 1.54 -25.64
N ASN A 60 -6.80 0.30 -25.17
CA ASN A 60 -6.92 -0.90 -26.00
C ASN A 60 -8.39 -1.28 -26.29
N GLN A 61 -9.36 -0.55 -25.72
CA GLN A 61 -10.79 -0.85 -25.76
C GLN A 61 -11.14 -2.21 -25.13
N GLU A 62 -10.32 -2.66 -24.18
CA GLU A 62 -10.52 -3.87 -23.40
C GLU A 62 -11.34 -3.51 -22.17
N PHE A 63 -12.66 -3.50 -22.29
CA PHE A 63 -13.56 -3.23 -21.18
C PHE A 63 -14.15 -4.54 -20.68
N VAL A 64 -14.21 -4.71 -19.35
CA VAL A 64 -15.10 -5.71 -18.77
C VAL A 64 -16.55 -5.27 -19.02
N PRO A 65 -17.46 -6.22 -19.34
CA PRO A 65 -18.84 -5.91 -19.66
C PRO A 65 -19.61 -5.38 -18.45
N GLU A 66 -19.20 -5.77 -17.24
CA GLU A 66 -19.78 -5.33 -15.98
C GLU A 66 -19.22 -3.95 -15.57
N SER A 67 -20.13 -3.02 -15.32
CA SER A 67 -19.83 -1.77 -14.65
C SER A 67 -19.53 -2.02 -13.16
N ILE A 68 -18.76 -1.13 -12.53
CA ILE A 68 -18.60 -1.11 -11.07
C ILE A 68 -19.97 -1.02 -10.36
N ILE A 69 -20.96 -0.38 -11.00
CA ILE A 69 -22.34 -0.32 -10.48
C ILE A 69 -22.99 -1.71 -10.47
N ASP A 70 -22.79 -2.49 -11.53
CA ASP A 70 -23.38 -3.83 -11.66
C ASP A 70 -22.82 -4.78 -10.59
N ILE A 71 -21.51 -4.72 -10.35
CA ILE A 71 -20.81 -5.53 -9.33
C ILE A 71 -21.32 -5.20 -7.92
N LEU A 72 -21.51 -3.91 -7.60
CA LEU A 72 -22.01 -3.49 -6.29
C LEU A 72 -23.47 -3.89 -6.07
N GLU A 73 -24.28 -3.98 -7.13
CA GLU A 73 -25.66 -4.43 -7.04
C GLU A 73 -25.78 -5.94 -6.80
N GLU A 74 -24.87 -6.75 -7.38
CA GLU A 74 -24.79 -8.20 -7.13
C GLU A 74 -24.39 -8.53 -5.68
N ASP A 75 -23.38 -7.84 -5.13
CA ASP A 75 -22.93 -8.05 -3.74
C ASP A 75 -24.02 -7.75 -2.69
N ASN A 76 -24.99 -6.89 -3.02
CA ASN A 76 -26.11 -6.56 -2.13
C ASN A 76 -27.30 -7.56 -2.24
N GLN A 77 -27.33 -8.42 -3.25
CA GLN A 77 -28.39 -9.44 -3.41
C GLN A 77 -28.12 -10.71 -2.60
N ASP A 78 -26.88 -10.98 -2.18
CA ASP A 78 -26.50 -12.14 -1.36
C ASP A 78 -26.75 -11.97 0.16
N CYS A 79 -27.33 -10.84 0.59
CA CYS A 79 -27.72 -10.59 1.99
C CYS A 79 -29.24 -10.76 2.26
N GLY A 80 -29.96 -11.53 1.42
CA GLY A 80 -31.39 -11.85 1.57
C GLY A 80 -31.68 -13.20 2.19
#